data_AF-A0A520FFA4-F1
#
_entry.id   AF-A0A520FFA4-F1
#
_cell.length_a   1.000
_cell.length_b   1.000
_cell.length_c   1.000
_cell.angle_alpha   90.00
_cell.angle_beta   90.00
_cell.angle_gamma   90.00
#
_symmetry.space_group_name_H-M   'P 1'
#
loop_
_entity.id
_entity.type
_entity.pdbx_description
1 polymer ?
#
loop_
_entity_poly.entity_id
_entity_poly.type
_entity_poly.pdbx_seq_one_letter_code
_entity_poly.pdbx_strand_id
1 'polypeptide(L)' 'MPQQVRAVVAKSKGEPVSIETITIPDPGPNDVVVTIAAC' A
#
# COMPACT_ATOMS: atom_id res chain seq x y z
N MET A 1 4.40 -10.84 9.16
CA MET A 1 5.32 -9.77 9.57
C MET A 1 4.97 -8.53 8.77
N PRO A 2 4.85 -7.35 9.41
CA PRO A 2 4.55 -6.12 8.70
C PRO A 2 5.67 -5.81 7.70
N GLN A 3 5.29 -5.37 6.50
CA GLN A 3 6.22 -5.10 5.40
C GLN A 3 6.12 -3.64 4.97
N GLN A 4 7.25 -3.08 4.54
CA GLN A 4 7.31 -1.75 3.95
C GLN A 4 7.33 -1.85 2.42
N VAL A 5 6.45 -1.11 1.75
CA VAL A 5 6.35 -1.08 0.29
C VAL A 5 6.29 0.36 -0.21
N ARG A 6 6.70 0.57 -1.47
CA ARG A 6 6.46 1.84 -2.17
C ARG A 6 5.04 1.83 -2.74
N ALA A 7 4.28 2.87 -2.44
CA ALA A 7 2.90 3.03 -2.90
C ALA A 7 2.66 4.44 -3.45
N VAL A 8 1.65 4.55 -4.32
CA VAL A 8 1.12 5.84 -4.76
C VAL A 8 -0.02 6.22 -3.81
N VAL A 9 0.11 7.34 -3.11
CA VAL A 9 -0.83 7.78 -2.06
C VAL A 9 -1.52 9.08 -2.48
N ALA A 10 -2.85 9.05 -2.49
CA ALA A 10 -3.70 10.24 -2.58
C ALA A 10 -4.10 10.68 -1.16
N LYS A 11 -3.58 11.82 -0.69
CA LYS A 11 -3.83 12.29 0.68
C LYS A 11 -5.18 12.99 0.84
N SER A 12 -5.62 13.69 -0.20
CA SER A 12 -6.89 14.41 -0.23
C SER A 12 -7.49 14.37 -1.63
N LYS A 13 -8.81 14.60 -1.73
CA LYS A 13 -9.51 14.71 -3.01
C LYS A 13 -8.96 15.90 -3.82
N GLY A 14 -8.51 15.64 -5.04
CA GLY A 14 -8.05 16.68 -5.98
C GLY A 14 -6.61 17.15 -5.78
N GLU A 15 -5.90 16.65 -4.77
CA GLU A 15 -4.46 16.88 -4.61
C GLU A 15 -3.63 15.94 -5.49
N PRO A 16 -2.42 16.35 -5.92
CA PRO A 16 -1.48 15.47 -6.58
C PRO A 16 -1.14 14.26 -5.71
N VAL A 17 -0.98 13.10 -6.35
CA VAL A 17 -0.48 11.90 -5.68
C VAL A 17 1.03 11.99 -5.43
N SER A 18 1.51 11.23 -4.44
CA SER A 18 2.94 11.12 -4.13
C SER A 18 3.35 9.65 -3.98
N ILE A 19 4.63 9.37 -4.22
CA ILE A 19 5.19 8.04 -3.95
C ILE A 19 5.74 8.03 -2.55
N GLU A 20 5.20 7.16 -1.70
CA GLU A 20 5.58 7.04 -0.29
C GLU A 20 5.91 5.60 0.08
N THR A 21 6.73 5.43 1.11
CA THR A 21 6.91 4.13 1.76
C THR A 21 5.81 3.96 2.81
N ILE A 22 5.01 2.91 2.69
CA ILE A 22 3.92 2.59 3.63
C ILE A 22 4.15 1.24 4.29
N THR A 23 3.57 1.05 5.48
CA THR A 23 3.55 -0.23 6.17
C THR A 23 2.25 -0.96 5.88
N ILE A 24 2.34 -2.18 5.32
CA ILE A 24 1.20 -3.10 5.23
C ILE A 24 1.14 -3.88 6.56
N PRO A 25 0.00 -3.87 7.27
CA PRO A 25 -0.17 -4.64 8.50
C PRO A 25 -0.19 -6.14 8.20
N ASP A 26 -0.10 -6.95 9.26
CA ASP A 26 -0.25 -8.40 9.11
C ASP A 26 -1.67 -8.76 8.62
N PRO A 27 -1.80 -9.69 7.66
CA PRO A 27 -3.12 -10.11 7.17
C PRO A 27 -3.93 -10.78 8.28
N GLY A 28 -5.24 -10.53 8.30
CA GLY A 28 -6.16 -11.27 9.15
C GLY A 28 -6.37 -12.72 8.71
N PRO A 29 -7.23 -13.49 9.40
CA PRO A 29 -7.44 -14.91 9.10
C PRO A 29 -7.92 -15.21 7.67
N ASN A 30 -8.58 -14.25 7.03
CA ASN A 30 -9.17 -14.40 5.69
C ASN A 30 -8.56 -13.45 4.66
N ASP A 31 -7.45 -12.77 4.99
CA ASP A 31 -6.78 -11.86 4.08
C ASP A 31 -5.56 -12.53 3.46
N VAL A 32 -5.19 -12.06 2.27
CA VAL A 32 -3.93 -12.43 1.63
C VAL A 32 -3.18 -11.16 1.22
N VAL A 33 -1.87 -11.24 1.32
CA VAL A 33 -0.97 -10.23 0.78
C VAL A 33 -0.62 -10.61 -0.66
N VAL A 34 -0.76 -9.67 -1.59
CA VAL A 34 -0.40 -9.88 -3.00
C VAL A 34 0.73 -8.93 -3.39
N THR A 35 1.78 -9.47 -4.00
CA THR A 35 2.80 -8.67 -4.69
C THR A 35 2.27 -8.27 -6.06
N ILE A 36 2.11 -6.97 -6.28
CA ILE A 36 1.61 -6.43 -7.54
C ILE A 36 2.69 -6.54 -8.63
N ALA A 37 2.37 -7.18 -9.74
CA ALA A 37 3.26 -7.30 -10.90
C ALA A 37 3.13 -6.13 -11.88
N ALA A 38 1.90 -5.66 -12.13
CA ALA A 38 1.58 -4.51 -12.98
C ALA A 38 0.22 -3.91 -12.58
N CYS A 39 0.08 -2.59 -12.75
CA CYS A 39 -1.15 -1.81 -12.55
C CYS A 39 -1.27 -0.74 -13.64
#